data_AF-A0A0H5Q014-F1
#
_entry.id   AF-A0A0H5Q014-F1
#
_cell.length_a   1.000
_cell.length_b   1.000
_cell.length_c   1.000
_cell.angle_alpha   90.00
_cell.angle_beta   90.00
_cell.angle_gamma   90.00
#
_symmetry.space_group_name_H-M   'P 1'
#
loop_
_entity.id
_entity.type
_entity.pdbx_description
1 polymer ?
#
loop_
_entity_poly.entity_id
_entity_poly.type
_entity_poly.pdbx_seq_one_letter_code
_entity_poly.pdbx_strand_id
1 'polypeptide(L)'
;MQGDLDQEAWERSHIEAALSEADTGDFLPEKEMAAKFNQLGQRKNAEADRWKLENHEAIQELNRIVEERGLFSDGLFDVEQVMERVSNGEETLHSLDDVERELGFDISGE
;
A
#
# COMPACT_ATOMS: atom_id res chain seq x y z
N MET A 1 35.14 -36.94 36.22
CA MET A 1 34.89 -36.39 37.55
C MET A 1 35.28 -34.91 37.64
N GLN A 2 36.57 -34.51 37.62
CA GLN A 2 36.91 -33.07 37.68
C GLN A 2 36.50 -32.30 36.41
N GLY A 3 36.75 -32.85 35.22
CA GLY A 3 36.38 -32.20 33.95
C GLY A 3 34.88 -32.07 33.69
N ASP A 4 34.06 -32.98 34.26
CA ASP A 4 32.60 -32.90 34.17
C ASP A 4 32.07 -31.74 35.04
N LEU A 5 32.68 -31.52 36.21
CA LEU A 5 32.36 -30.41 37.10
C LEU A 5 32.78 -29.05 36.52
N ASP A 6 33.93 -29.02 35.81
CA ASP A 6 34.42 -27.80 35.16
C ASP A 6 33.52 -27.41 33.96
N GLN A 7 32.98 -28.40 33.24
CA GLN A 7 32.01 -28.18 32.17
C GLN A 7 30.66 -27.68 32.71
N GLU A 8 30.15 -28.30 33.78
CA GLU A 8 28.89 -27.89 34.41
C GLU A 8 28.97 -26.47 35.00
N ALA A 9 30.13 -26.10 35.56
CA ALA A 9 30.38 -24.75 36.06
C ALA A 9 30.42 -23.71 34.92
N TRP A 10 31.00 -24.07 33.78
CA TRP A 10 31.03 -23.22 32.59
C TRP A 10 29.63 -23.01 32.00
N GLU A 11 28.85 -24.08 31.87
CA GLU A 11 27.47 -24.03 31.36
C GLU A 11 26.57 -23.17 32.26
N ARG A 12 26.68 -23.32 33.59
CA ARG A 12 25.96 -22.48 34.56
C ARG A 12 26.31 -21.00 34.43
N SER A 13 27.60 -20.69 34.36
CA SER A 13 28.05 -19.30 34.21
C SER A 13 27.57 -18.68 32.90
N HIS A 14 27.51 -19.46 31.83
CA HIS A 14 27.02 -19.00 30.53
C HIS A 14 25.51 -18.73 30.54
N ILE A 15 24.73 -19.60 31.19
CA ILE A 15 23.29 -19.42 31.36
C ILE A 15 23.01 -18.19 32.23
N GLU A 16 23.73 -18.00 33.34
CA GLU A 16 23.57 -16.83 34.22
C GLU A 16 23.92 -15.52 33.49
N ALA A 17 24.95 -15.52 32.66
CA ALA A 17 25.30 -14.36 31.84
C ALA A 17 24.19 -14.03 30.82
N ALA A 18 23.65 -15.04 30.13
CA ALA A 18 22.55 -14.85 29.19
C ALA A 18 21.26 -14.37 29.87
N LEU A 19 20.96 -14.87 31.07
CA LEU A 19 19.82 -14.41 31.87
C LEU A 19 20.02 -12.97 32.35
N SER A 20 21.22 -12.62 32.83
CA SER A 20 21.54 -11.25 33.24
C SER A 20 21.46 -10.26 32.08
N GLU A 21 21.88 -10.66 30.87
CA GLU A 21 21.79 -9.83 29.66
C GLU A 21 20.32 -9.64 29.22
N ALA A 22 19.51 -10.69 29.33
CA ALA A 22 18.06 -10.62 29.06
C ALA A 22 17.31 -9.77 30.11
N ASP A 23 17.74 -9.81 31.37
CA ASP A 23 17.16 -9.04 32.48
C ASP A 23 17.61 -7.57 32.49
N THR A 24 18.73 -7.25 31.81
CA THR A 24 19.08 -5.87 31.43
C THR A 24 18.23 -5.29 30.30
N GLY A 25 17.14 -5.99 29.92
CA GLY A 25 16.16 -5.45 29.00
C GLY A 25 15.76 -4.03 29.41
N ASP A 26 15.87 -3.10 28.47
CA ASP A 26 15.47 -1.69 28.55
C ASP A 26 13.94 -1.56 28.64
N PHE A 27 13.34 -2.31 29.58
CA PHE A 27 11.93 -2.32 29.88
C PHE A 27 11.66 -1.13 30.79
N LEU A 28 11.29 -0.03 30.15
CA LEU A 28 10.76 1.13 30.84
C LEU A 28 9.54 0.70 31.66
N PRO A 29 9.33 1.26 32.86
CA PRO A 29 8.09 1.10 33.59
C PRO A 29 6.89 1.38 32.68
N GLU A 30 5.79 0.64 32.88
CA GLU A 30 4.60 0.71 32.03
C GLU A 30 4.12 2.15 31.79
N LYS A 31 4.21 3.01 32.82
CA LYS A 31 3.84 4.43 32.74
C LYS A 31 4.73 5.22 31.77
N GLU A 32 6.02 4.94 31.74
CA GLU A 32 6.97 5.58 30.85
C GLU A 32 6.84 5.07 29.42
N MET A 33 6.58 3.76 29.25
CA MET A 33 6.27 3.15 27.96
C MET A 33 4.98 3.76 27.37
N ALA A 34 3.92 3.87 28.18
CA ALA A 34 2.66 4.50 27.77
C ALA A 34 2.85 5.98 27.38
N ALA A 35 3.67 6.73 28.14
CA ALA A 35 3.98 8.11 27.82
C ALA A 35 4.72 8.24 26.48
N LYS A 36 5.72 7.39 26.22
CA LYS A 36 6.43 7.36 24.94
C LYS A 36 5.52 6.96 23.78
N PHE A 37 4.63 5.99 24.00
CA PHE A 37 3.67 5.56 22.98
C PHE A 37 2.69 6.68 22.61
N ASN A 38 2.18 7.41 23.61
CA ASN A 38 1.33 8.57 23.39
C ASN A 38 2.05 9.69 22.63
N GLN A 39 3.31 9.99 22.98
CA GLN A 39 4.12 10.97 22.25
C GLN A 39 4.37 10.54 20.80
N LEU A 40 4.62 9.26 20.56
CA LEU A 40 4.78 8.73 19.21
C LEU A 40 3.49 8.89 18.40
N GLY A 41 2.33 8.58 18.98
CA GLY A 41 1.02 8.78 18.35
C GLY A 41 0.78 10.25 17.98
N GLN A 42 1.07 11.18 18.89
CA GLN A 42 0.96 12.62 18.62
C GLN A 42 1.88 13.06 17.47
N ARG A 43 3.12 12.59 17.45
CA ARG A 43 4.08 12.92 16.36
C ARG A 43 3.60 12.38 15.02
N LYS A 44 3.07 11.16 14.98
CA LYS A 44 2.58 10.54 13.75
C LYS A 44 1.32 11.23 13.22
N ASN A 45 0.42 11.65 14.11
CA ASN A 45 -0.75 12.45 13.71
C ASN A 45 -0.32 13.81 13.14
N ALA A 46 0.60 14.51 13.80
CA ALA A 46 1.11 15.79 13.29
C ALA A 46 1.84 15.65 11.94
N GLU A 47 2.54 14.54 11.72
CA GLU A 47 3.15 14.20 10.42
C GLU A 47 2.10 13.98 9.34
N ALA A 48 1.03 13.22 9.65
CA ALA A 48 -0.08 13.00 8.72
C ALA A 48 -0.84 14.29 8.37
N ASP A 49 -1.08 15.16 9.35
CA ASP A 49 -1.78 16.43 9.12
C ASP A 49 -0.93 17.40 8.28
N ARG A 50 0.38 17.45 8.52
CA ARG A 50 1.30 18.20 7.64
C ARG A 50 1.29 17.66 6.23
N TRP A 51 1.40 16.35 6.05
CA TRP A 51 1.37 15.74 4.73
C TRP A 51 0.06 16.06 3.99
N LYS A 52 -1.09 15.99 4.68
CA LYS A 52 -2.38 16.37 4.09
C LYS A 52 -2.41 17.83 3.66
N LEU A 53 -1.85 18.74 4.46
CA LEU A 53 -1.79 20.16 4.13
C LEU A 53 -0.87 20.42 2.93
N GLU A 54 0.32 19.82 2.93
CA GLU A 54 1.30 19.95 1.85
C GLU A 54 0.77 19.39 0.53
N ASN A 55 -0.01 18.31 0.57
CA ASN A 55 -0.58 17.68 -0.62
C ASN A 55 -2.00 18.18 -0.95
N HIS A 56 -2.56 19.11 -0.17
CA HIS A 56 -3.94 19.56 -0.34
C HIS A 56 -4.19 20.14 -1.73
N GLU A 57 -3.30 21.02 -2.18
CA GLU A 57 -3.38 21.67 -3.50
C GLU A 57 -3.18 20.66 -4.63
N ALA A 58 -2.19 19.77 -4.52
CA ALA A 58 -1.94 18.72 -5.50
C ALA A 58 -3.13 17.76 -5.64
N ILE A 59 -3.76 17.36 -4.52
CA ILE A 59 -4.94 16.50 -4.51
C ILE A 59 -6.15 17.23 -5.09
N GLN A 60 -6.35 18.51 -4.76
CA GLN A 60 -7.43 19.32 -5.35
C GLN A 60 -7.26 19.46 -6.86
N GLU A 61 -6.05 19.72 -7.33
CA GLU A 61 -5.75 19.81 -8.76
C GLU A 61 -6.01 18.48 -9.47
N LEU A 62 -5.57 17.36 -8.89
CA LEU A 62 -5.85 16.03 -9.43
C LEU A 62 -7.35 15.74 -9.48
N ASN A 63 -8.10 16.07 -8.43
CA ASN A 63 -9.55 15.93 -8.43
C ASN A 63 -10.20 16.79 -9.51
N ARG A 64 -9.76 18.03 -9.69
CA ARG A 64 -10.24 18.90 -10.77
C ARG A 64 -9.96 18.29 -12.15
N ILE A 65 -8.75 17.79 -12.37
CA ILE A 65 -8.37 17.13 -13.64
C ILE A 65 -9.22 15.88 -13.88
N VAL A 66 -9.51 15.12 -12.83
CA VAL A 66 -10.38 13.94 -12.90
C VAL A 66 -11.79 14.31 -13.33
N GLU A 67 -12.36 15.34 -12.71
CA GLU A 67 -13.70 15.86 -13.05
C GLU A 67 -13.73 16.45 -14.47
N GLU A 68 -12.76 17.28 -14.84
CA GLU A 68 -12.68 17.94 -16.16
C GLU A 68 -12.46 16.95 -17.30
N ARG A 69 -11.74 15.86 -17.05
CA ARG A 69 -11.40 14.85 -18.07
C ARG A 69 -12.32 13.64 -18.06
N GLY A 70 -13.33 13.60 -17.17
CA GLY A 70 -14.26 12.48 -17.04
C GLY A 70 -13.57 11.13 -16.81
N LEU A 71 -12.37 11.12 -16.19
CA LEU A 71 -11.44 9.99 -16.21
C LEU A 71 -11.90 8.74 -15.43
N PHE A 72 -13.03 8.82 -14.72
CA PHE A 72 -13.55 7.69 -13.94
C PHE A 72 -15.05 7.42 -14.07
N SER A 73 -15.83 8.27 -14.76
CA SER A 73 -17.29 8.06 -14.91
C SER A 73 -17.73 8.01 -16.36
N ASP A 74 -17.29 8.95 -17.19
CA ASP A 74 -17.97 9.21 -18.46
C ASP A 74 -17.61 8.16 -19.51
N GLY A 75 -16.33 7.82 -19.63
CA GLY A 75 -15.90 6.77 -20.57
C GLY A 75 -16.33 5.34 -20.18
N LEU A 76 -16.52 5.07 -18.88
CA LEU A 76 -17.01 3.76 -18.42
C LEU A 76 -18.52 3.64 -18.62
N PHE A 77 -19.26 4.73 -18.37
CA PHE A 77 -20.69 4.82 -18.63
C PHE A 77 -21.01 4.66 -20.13
N ASP A 78 -20.20 5.24 -21.01
CA ASP A 78 -20.35 5.07 -22.45
C ASP A 78 -20.18 3.61 -22.90
N VAL A 79 -19.19 2.90 -22.35
CA VAL A 79 -18.97 1.47 -22.64
C VAL A 79 -20.10 0.61 -22.10
N GLU A 80 -20.58 0.86 -20.88
CA GLU A 80 -21.71 0.13 -20.30
C GLU A 80 -22.99 0.33 -21.11
N GLN A 81 -23.27 1.55 -21.56
CA GLN A 81 -24.43 1.84 -22.40
C GLN A 81 -24.34 1.17 -23.79
N VAL A 82 -23.15 1.18 -24.42
CA VAL A 82 -22.92 0.43 -25.67
C VAL A 82 -23.15 -1.06 -25.44
N MET A 83 -22.61 -1.64 -24.37
CA MET A 83 -22.78 -3.06 -24.04
C MET A 83 -24.24 -3.43 -23.77
N GLU A 84 -25.00 -2.55 -23.11
CA GLU A 84 -26.45 -2.73 -22.90
C GLU A 84 -27.22 -2.73 -24.22
N ARG A 85 -26.94 -1.79 -25.13
CA ARG A 85 -27.56 -1.76 -26.47
C ARG A 85 -27.22 -2.99 -27.31
N VAL A 86 -25.97 -3.47 -27.22
CA VAL A 86 -25.55 -4.73 -27.85
C VAL A 86 -26.31 -5.92 -27.27
N SER A 87 -26.47 -5.97 -25.95
CA SER A 87 -27.25 -7.03 -25.28
C SER A 87 -28.73 -6.99 -25.65
N ASN A 88 -29.29 -5.80 -25.90
CA ASN A 88 -30.67 -5.61 -26.36
C ASN A 88 -30.84 -5.85 -27.87
N GLY A 89 -29.74 -6.10 -28.60
CA GLY A 89 -29.75 -6.31 -30.05
C GLY A 89 -29.97 -5.02 -30.85
N GLU A 90 -29.83 -3.86 -30.23
CA GLU A 90 -29.97 -2.54 -30.86
C GLU A 90 -28.69 -2.11 -31.59
N GLU A 91 -27.55 -2.66 -31.19
CA GLU A 91 -26.22 -2.35 -31.72
C GLU A 91 -25.43 -3.64 -31.97
N THR A 92 -24.62 -3.68 -33.02
CA THR A 92 -23.77 -4.86 -33.34
C THR A 92 -22.32 -4.45 -33.24
N LEU A 93 -21.53 -5.16 -32.43
CA LEU A 93 -20.09 -4.94 -32.36
C LEU A 93 -19.42 -5.57 -33.58
N HIS A 94 -18.60 -4.78 -34.29
CA HIS A 94 -17.77 -5.26 -35.38
C HIS A 94 -16.39 -5.65 -34.86
N SER A 95 -15.78 -6.65 -35.48
CA SER A 95 -14.37 -6.97 -35.22
C SER A 95 -13.49 -5.78 -35.60
N LEU A 96 -12.43 -5.54 -34.83
CA LEU A 96 -11.45 -4.50 -35.12
C LEU A 96 -10.88 -4.68 -36.54
N ASP A 97 -10.58 -5.92 -36.94
CA ASP A 97 -10.05 -6.27 -38.26
C ASP A 97 -11.00 -5.88 -39.41
N ASP A 98 -12.31 -6.02 -39.20
CA ASP A 98 -13.32 -5.67 -40.21
C ASP A 98 -13.43 -4.15 -40.37
N VAL A 99 -13.36 -3.43 -39.26
CA VAL A 99 -13.37 -1.95 -39.22
C VAL A 99 -12.09 -1.39 -39.84
N GLU A 100 -10.93 -1.96 -39.53
CA GLU A 100 -9.64 -1.56 -40.11
C GLU A 100 -9.60 -1.77 -41.63
N ARG A 101 -10.13 -2.91 -42.11
CA ARG A 101 -10.28 -3.18 -43.55
C ARG A 101 -11.21 -2.18 -44.23
N GLU A 102 -12.32 -1.81 -43.59
CA GLU A 102 -13.30 -0.87 -44.16
C GLU A 102 -12.81 0.58 -44.16
N LEU A 103 -12.03 0.97 -43.15
CA LEU A 103 -11.42 2.30 -43.05
C LEU A 103 -10.12 2.43 -43.85
N GLY A 104 -9.61 1.34 -44.43
CA GLY A 104 -8.38 1.34 -45.22
C GLY A 104 -7.11 1.50 -44.38
N PHE A 105 -7.18 1.22 -43.08
CA PHE A 105 -6.00 1.12 -42.22
C PHE A 105 -5.43 -0.28 -42.34
N ASP A 106 -4.65 -0.51 -43.39
CA ASP A 106 -3.88 -1.75 -43.49
C ASP A 106 -2.64 -1.62 -42.61
N ILE A 107 -2.76 -1.99 -41.32
CA ILE A 107 -1.63 -2.02 -40.37
C ILE A 107 -0.84 -3.32 -40.48
N SER A 108 -0.88 -3.98 -41.64
CA SER A 108 0.07 -5.04 -41.99
C SER A 108 1.38 -4.42 -42.51
N GLY A 109 2.03 -3.64 -41.64
CA GLY A 109 3.43 -3.23 -41.80
C GLY A 109 4.32 -4.16 -40.97
N GLU A 110 5.26 -4.80 -41.65
CA GLU A 110 6.34 -5.67 -41.12
C GLU A 110 7.09 -5.11 -39.89
#